data_AF-A0A1N5TZL2-F1
#
_entry.id   AF-A0A1N5TZL2-F1
#
_cell.length_a   1.000
_cell.length_b   1.000
_cell.length_c   1.000
_cell.angle_alpha   90.00
_cell.angle_beta   90.00
_cell.angle_gamma   90.00
#
_symmetry.space_group_name_H-M   'P 1'
#
loop_
_entity.id
_entity.type
_entity.pdbx_description
1 polymer ?
#
loop_
_entity_poly.entity_id
_entity_poly.type
_entity_poly.pdbx_seq_one_letter_code
_entity_poly.pdbx_strand_id
1 'polypeptide(L)' 'MTAEPPCPFTTSVASLLIGALGPLERQELETHLRQCPMCLEELILLAPLPGLLHRATPPELCPRWDP' A
#
# COMPACT_ATOMS: atom_id res chain seq x y z
N MET A 1 -18.70 -16.27 12.79
CA MET A 1 -17.53 -15.55 12.23
C MET A 1 -17.83 -14.08 12.37
N THR A 2 -17.49 -13.47 13.51
CA THR A 2 -17.61 -12.01 13.69
C THR A 2 -16.43 -11.38 12.99
N ALA A 3 -16.67 -10.65 11.90
CA ALA A 3 -15.64 -9.84 11.27
C ALA A 3 -15.31 -8.68 12.23
N GLU A 4 -14.11 -8.72 12.80
CA GLU A 4 -13.57 -7.58 13.53
C GLU A 4 -13.50 -6.37 12.56
N PRO A 5 -13.87 -5.16 13.00
CA PRO A 5 -13.84 -4.00 12.11
C PRO A 5 -12.40 -3.81 11.59
N PRO A 6 -12.22 -3.58 10.27
CA PRO A 6 -10.89 -3.43 9.69
C PRO A 6 -10.19 -2.22 10.31
N CYS A 7 -8.88 -2.33 10.53
CA CYS A 7 -8.08 -1.22 11.02
C CYS A 7 -8.11 -0.07 9.99
N PRO A 8 -8.38 1.18 10.40
CA PRO A 8 -8.50 2.31 9.48
C PRO A 8 -7.22 2.63 8.72
N PHE A 9 -6.05 2.22 9.23
CA PHE A 9 -4.75 2.43 8.60
C PHE A 9 -4.46 1.49 7.44
N THR A 10 -5.24 0.42 7.24
CA THR A 10 -5.04 -0.57 6.16
C THR A 10 -4.98 0.06 4.77
N THR A 11 -5.85 1.03 4.48
CA THR A 11 -5.86 1.77 3.20
C THR A 11 -4.60 2.60 2.97
N SER A 12 -3.91 3.01 4.04
CA SER A 12 -2.69 3.83 3.96
C SER A 12 -1.44 3.00 3.68
N VAL A 13 -1.50 1.66 3.84
CA VAL A 13 -0.36 0.76 3.61
C VAL A 13 0.09 0.78 2.14
N ALA A 14 -0.85 0.79 1.20
CA ALA A 14 -0.53 0.91 -0.23
C ALA A 14 0.18 2.25 -0.52
N SER A 15 -0.34 3.35 0.03
CA SER A 15 0.25 4.69 -0.10
C SER A 15 1.67 4.77 0.47
N LEU A 16 1.93 4.09 1.58
CA LEU A 16 3.28 3.98 2.15
C LEU A 16 4.26 3.32 1.17
N LEU A 17 3.86 2.20 0.57
CA LEU A 17 4.71 1.41 -0.33
C LEU A 17 5.05 2.14 -1.64
N ILE A 18 4.11 2.89 -2.19
CA ILE A 18 4.32 3.66 -3.43
C ILE A 18 4.93 5.05 -3.17
N GLY A 19 5.15 5.43 -1.91
CA GLY A 19 5.71 6.71 -1.54
C GLY A 19 4.75 7.90 -1.69
N ALA A 20 3.44 7.67 -1.60
CA ALA A 20 2.40 8.70 -1.75
C ALA A 20 2.03 9.41 -0.44
N LEU A 21 2.51 8.93 0.71
CA LEU A 21 2.24 9.56 2.02
C LEU A 21 3.12 10.79 2.26
N GLY A 22 2.55 11.77 2.96
CA GLY A 22 3.33 12.86 3.54
C GLY A 22 4.26 12.40 4.68
N PRO A 23 5.24 13.23 5.11
CA PRO A 23 6.18 12.84 6.16
C PRO A 23 5.53 12.49 7.51
N LEU A 24 4.48 13.24 7.90
CA LEU A 24 3.76 13.02 9.15
C LEU A 24 2.92 11.73 9.10
N GLU A 25 2.12 11.56 8.06
CA GLU A 25 1.29 10.36 7.85
C GLU A 25 2.14 9.09 7.79
N ARG A 26 3.31 9.17 7.16
CA ARG A 26 4.29 8.08 7.14
C ARG A 26 4.74 7.71 8.55
N GLN A 27 5.13 8.68 9.37
CA GLN A 27 5.61 8.44 10.73
C GLN A 27 4.51 7.80 11.62
N GLU A 28 3.28 8.28 11.49
CA GLU A 28 2.11 7.75 12.20
C GLU A 28 1.86 6.29 11.84
N LEU A 29 1.84 5.97 10.53
CA LEU A 29 1.62 4.61 10.05
C LEU A 29 2.78 3.67 10.42
N GLU A 30 4.03 4.11 10.30
CA GLU A 30 5.20 3.31 10.72
C GLU A 30 5.17 3.01 12.23
N THR A 31 4.63 3.92 13.04
CA THR A 31 4.41 3.68 14.47
C THR A 31 3.30 2.69 14.72
N HIS A 32 2.19 2.80 13.98
CA HIS A 32 1.07 1.87 14.06
C HIS A 32 1.45 0.44 13.64
N LEU A 33 2.27 0.29 12.58
CA LEU A 33 2.74 -1.00 12.07
C LEU A 33 3.51 -1.82 13.12
N ARG A 34 4.12 -1.19 14.12
CA ARG A 34 4.80 -1.89 15.22
C ARG A 34 3.84 -2.62 16.16
N GLN A 35 2.55 -2.28 16.14
CA GLN A 35 1.56 -2.74 17.10
C GLN A 35 0.32 -3.40 16.47
N CYS A 36 0.13 -3.27 15.15
CA CYS A 36 -1.04 -3.80 14.47
C CYS A 36 -0.68 -4.96 13.53
N PRO A 37 -1.04 -6.21 13.87
CA PRO A 37 -0.77 -7.36 13.01
C PRO A 37 -1.52 -7.29 11.67
N MET A 38 -2.74 -6.74 11.64
CA MET A 38 -3.53 -6.58 10.41
C MET A 38 -2.83 -5.68 9.39
N CYS A 39 -2.30 -4.53 9.82
CA CYS A 39 -1.55 -3.65 8.92
C CYS A 39 -0.19 -4.25 8.51
N LEU A 40 0.42 -5.08 9.37
CA LEU A 40 1.65 -5.78 9.02
C LEU A 40 1.40 -6.88 7.98
N GLU A 41 0.30 -7.64 8.11
CA GLU A 41 -0.14 -8.61 7.10
C GLU A 41 -0.42 -7.95 5.75
N GLU A 42 -1.14 -6.82 5.76
CA GLU A 42 -1.38 -6.02 4.55
C GLU A 42 -0.06 -5.53 3.92
N LEU A 43 0.90 -5.07 4.74
CA LEU A 43 2.21 -4.64 4.26
C LEU A 43 2.96 -5.79 3.57
N ILE A 44 2.96 -6.98 4.17
CA ILE A 44 3.59 -8.18 3.60
C ILE A 44 2.92 -8.57 2.28
N LEU A 45 1.59 -8.53 2.24
CA LEU A 45 0.80 -8.86 1.05
C LEU A 45 1.13 -7.92 -0.13
N LEU A 46 1.25 -6.62 0.15
CA LEU A 46 1.45 -5.59 -0.88
C LEU A 46 2.93 -5.33 -1.20
N ALA A 47 3.88 -5.73 -0.35
CA ALA A 47 5.32 -5.48 -0.52
C ALA A 47 5.92 -5.85 -1.90
N PRO A 48 5.44 -6.87 -2.64
CA PRO A 48 5.94 -7.17 -3.98
C PRO A 48 5.50 -6.16 -5.06
N LEU A 49 4.41 -5.41 -4.83
CA LEU A 49 3.79 -4.57 -5.86
C LEU A 49 4.72 -3.49 -6.42
N PRO A 50 5.50 -2.71 -5.63
CA PRO A 50 6.42 -1.72 -6.18
C PRO A 50 7.40 -2.30 -7.21
N GLY A 51 7.89 -3.53 -6.98
CA GLY A 51 8.77 -4.22 -7.92
C GLY A 51 8.08 -4.67 -9.20
N LEU A 52 6.80 -5.08 -9.11
CA LEU A 52 5.98 -5.40 -10.28
C LEU A 52 5.63 -4.14 -11.08
N LEU A 53 5.25 -3.05 -10.41
CA LEU A 53 4.93 -1.76 -11.03
C LEU A 53 6.13 -1.17 -11.77
N HIS A 54 7.35 -1.28 -11.21
CA HIS A 54 8.56 -0.83 -11.88
C HIS A 54 8.84 -1.54 -13.22
N ARG A 55 8.33 -2.77 -13.40
CA ARG A 55 8.46 -3.56 -14.63
C ARG A 55 7.30 -3.36 -15.60
N ALA A 56 6.19 -2.81 -15.13
CA ALA A 56 5.03 -2.56 -15.95
C ALA A 56 5.28 -1.36 -16.86
N THR A 57 4.85 -1.47 -18.12
CA THR A 57 4.76 -0.30 -18.99
C THR A 57 3.62 0.58 -18.50
N PRO A 58 3.87 1.88 -18.21
CA PRO A 58 2.81 2.83 -17.87
C PRO A 58 1.70 2.82 -18.95
N PRO A 59 0.43 3.03 -18.58
CA PRO A 59 -0.69 3.04 -19.53
C PRO A 59 -0.44 4.02 -20.70
N GLU A 60 0.08 5.21 -20.37
CA GLU A 60 0.46 6.29 -21.30
C GLU A 60 1.44 5.85 -22.41
N LEU A 61 2.22 4.80 -22.14
CA LEU A 61 3.27 4.28 -23.03
C LEU A 61 2.87 2.96 -23.69
N CYS A 62 1.66 2.45 -23.39
CA CYS A 62 1.19 1.20 -23.94
C CYS A 62 0.56 1.44 -25.33
N PRO A 63 1.11 0.85 -26.41
CA PRO A 63 0.69 1.17 -27.78
C PRO A 63 -0.73 0.72 -28.13
N ARG A 64 -1.36 -0.12 -27.30
CA ARG A 64 -2.74 -0.60 -27.46
C ARG A 64 -3.73 0.13 -26.54
N TRP A 65 -3.28 1.07 -25.72
CA TRP A 65 -4.16 1.73 -24.76
C TRP A 65 -5.06 2.74 -25.46
N ASP A 66 -6.37 2.51 -25.39
CA ASP A 66 -7.43 3.46 -25.73
C ASP A 66 -8.13 3.83 -24.40
N PRO A 67 -8.15 5.11 -23.99
CA PRO A 67 -8.66 5.56 -22.70
C PRO A 67 -10.19 5.49 -22.55
#